data_AF-A0A538TPV7-F1
#
_entry.id   AF-A0A538TPV7-F1
#
_cell.length_a   1.000
_cell.length_b   1.000
_cell.length_c   1.000
_cell.angle_alpha   90.00
_cell.angle_beta   90.00
_cell.angle_gamma   90.00
#
_symmetry.space_group_name_H-M   'P 1'
#
loop_
_entity.id
_entity.type
_entity.pdbx_description
1 polymer ?
#
loop_
_entity_poly.entity_id
_entity_poly.type
_entity_poly.pdbx_seq_one_letter_code
_entity_poly.pdbx_strand_id
1 'polypeptide(L)'
;MLREHVVMEGHLIDSDILRRAFGRIVEEGGQFEVLEFRVGTSNAEPSYTRLAVLAPEPETLDRILEGLRYLGASTSVDDARFAPAEADGILPDEFYSTTNFDTFVRISGRWEPVLDQRMDCAIVQRGGSPRCVKQGQVLRGEPVALRGSGLRVRPLERSRDYSVFGFMSERISAEVNKGIVIAGVAREMGRARTAGEKIVAVVGPAVIHSGGDVPLGDLIRNGWIDVLLAGNAFAVHDLEKAILRTSLGVCQMSGRGVEGGSRNHLFAINTVNRAGGIAAAVASGLVTSGVMHEAVRARVPFVLAGSIRDDGPLRDVITDVIEAQKAYAGALEGAGLCLMLATALHSIAVGNLLPARVRTVCVDMSESLPIKLSNRGSMQAIGLVTDVGYFLERLAAELKAAEPMRP
;
A
#
# COMPACT_ATOMS: atom_id res chain seq x y z
N MET A 1 -10.12 26.99 -33.10
CA MET A 1 -9.67 26.54 -31.78
C MET A 1 -10.81 25.79 -31.14
N LEU A 2 -10.54 24.56 -30.73
CA LEU A 2 -11.45 23.74 -29.92
C LEU A 2 -11.45 24.28 -28.49
N ARG A 3 -12.56 24.06 -27.77
CA ARG A 3 -12.75 24.58 -26.41
C ARG A 3 -13.43 23.52 -25.57
N GLU A 4 -12.85 23.22 -24.41
CA GLU A 4 -13.43 22.31 -23.43
C GLU A 4 -13.44 22.94 -22.04
N HIS A 5 -14.47 22.68 -21.23
CA HIS A 5 -14.52 23.21 -19.85
C HIS A 5 -14.08 22.14 -18.87
N VAL A 6 -13.07 22.46 -18.07
CA VAL A 6 -12.59 21.62 -16.97
C VAL A 6 -12.91 22.25 -15.62
N VAL A 7 -13.19 21.39 -14.64
CA VAL A 7 -13.37 21.76 -13.24
C VAL A 7 -12.28 21.09 -12.42
N MET A 8 -11.72 21.80 -11.47
CA MET A 8 -10.80 21.26 -10.47
C MET A 8 -11.22 21.77 -9.10
N GLU A 9 -11.11 20.91 -8.08
CA GLU A 9 -11.47 21.24 -6.71
C GLU A 9 -10.53 20.53 -5.74
N GLY A 10 -10.00 21.27 -4.76
CA GLY A 10 -9.04 20.80 -3.77
C GLY A 10 -8.16 21.95 -3.27
N HIS A 11 -7.03 21.68 -2.64
CA HIS A 11 -6.05 22.71 -2.26
C HIS A 11 -5.22 23.18 -3.47
N LEU A 12 -5.90 23.80 -4.45
CA LEU A 12 -5.37 24.06 -5.78
C LEU A 12 -4.15 25.01 -5.80
N ILE A 13 -4.13 25.99 -4.90
CA ILE A 13 -3.04 26.97 -4.75
C ILE A 13 -1.92 26.32 -3.94
N ASP A 14 -2.21 25.86 -2.73
CA ASP A 14 -1.22 25.36 -1.77
C ASP A 14 -0.47 24.12 -2.28
N SER A 15 -1.13 23.28 -3.09
CA SER A 15 -0.52 22.07 -3.66
C SER A 15 0.13 22.30 -5.05
N ASP A 16 0.23 23.55 -5.49
CA ASP A 16 0.79 23.98 -6.79
C ASP A 16 0.08 23.34 -8.01
N ILE A 17 -1.14 22.83 -7.81
CA ILE A 17 -1.92 22.11 -8.82
C ILE A 17 -2.32 23.09 -9.94
N LEU A 18 -2.76 24.30 -9.59
CA LEU A 18 -3.11 25.34 -10.57
C LEU A 18 -1.94 25.71 -11.46
N ARG A 19 -0.75 25.94 -10.87
CA ARG A 19 0.45 26.26 -11.62
C ARG A 19 0.84 25.14 -12.57
N ARG A 20 0.81 23.89 -12.10
CA ARG A 20 1.10 22.71 -12.94
C ARG A 20 0.08 22.52 -14.05
N ALA A 21 -1.20 22.76 -13.76
CA ALA A 21 -2.27 22.68 -14.75
C ALA A 21 -2.06 23.72 -15.86
N PHE A 22 -1.82 24.98 -15.48
CA PHE A 22 -1.52 26.05 -16.43
C PHE A 22 -0.23 25.78 -17.22
N GLY A 23 0.83 25.37 -16.53
CA GLY A 23 2.08 24.97 -17.16
C GLY A 23 1.87 23.87 -18.19
N ARG A 24 1.13 22.82 -17.85
CA ARG A 24 0.85 21.71 -18.76
C ARG A 24 0.05 22.15 -19.98
N ILE A 25 -0.98 22.99 -19.80
CA ILE A 25 -1.78 23.50 -20.91
C ILE A 25 -0.88 24.27 -21.89
N VAL A 26 -0.01 25.14 -21.38
CA VAL A 26 0.88 25.96 -22.22
C VAL A 26 1.99 25.13 -22.87
N GLU A 27 2.60 24.20 -22.13
CA GLU A 27 3.67 23.31 -22.62
C GLU A 27 3.21 22.43 -23.80
N GLU A 28 1.96 21.97 -23.77
CA GLU A 28 1.35 21.17 -24.83
C GLU A 28 0.77 22.03 -25.97
N GLY A 29 0.97 23.36 -25.95
CA GLY A 29 0.54 24.28 -27.01
C GLY A 29 -0.92 24.74 -26.94
N GLY A 30 -1.57 24.58 -25.78
CA GLY A 30 -2.91 25.07 -25.50
C GLY A 30 -2.96 26.45 -24.86
N GLN A 31 -4.17 26.96 -24.69
CA GLN A 31 -4.49 28.18 -23.96
C GLN A 31 -5.56 27.90 -22.90
N PHE A 32 -5.69 28.76 -21.90
CA PHE A 32 -6.74 28.63 -20.90
C PHE A 32 -7.38 29.97 -20.55
N GLU A 33 -8.66 29.93 -20.22
CA GLU A 33 -9.41 31.02 -19.60
C GLU A 33 -9.92 30.55 -18.23
N VAL A 34 -9.67 31.31 -17.19
CA VAL A 34 -10.27 31.05 -15.86
C VAL A 34 -11.69 31.61 -15.88
N LEU A 35 -12.69 30.73 -15.89
CA LEU A 35 -14.11 31.13 -15.94
C LEU A 35 -14.67 31.42 -14.55
N GLU A 36 -14.23 30.67 -13.56
CA GLU A 36 -14.65 30.84 -12.17
C GLU A 36 -13.50 30.40 -11.27
N PHE A 37 -13.22 31.19 -10.23
CA PHE A 37 -12.25 30.81 -9.22
C PHE A 37 -12.76 31.19 -7.83
N ARG A 38 -12.91 30.20 -6.97
CA ARG A 38 -13.32 30.37 -5.57
C ARG A 38 -12.20 29.85 -4.68
N VAL A 39 -11.64 30.74 -3.89
CA VAL A 39 -10.56 30.42 -2.96
C VAL A 39 -11.17 29.97 -1.63
N GLY A 40 -10.72 28.85 -1.09
CA GLY A 40 -11.09 28.43 0.26
C GLY A 40 -10.70 29.52 1.28
N THR A 41 -11.57 29.79 2.25
CA THR A 41 -11.35 30.90 3.19
C THR A 41 -10.38 30.56 4.31
N SER A 42 -10.07 29.27 4.47
CA SER A 42 -9.08 28.76 5.41
C SER A 42 -8.15 27.76 4.72
N ASN A 43 -7.06 27.42 5.41
CA ASN A 43 -6.11 26.40 4.97
C ASN A 43 -6.69 24.98 4.90
N ALA A 44 -7.87 24.73 5.49
CA ALA A 44 -8.58 23.45 5.46
C ALA A 44 -9.73 23.44 4.44
N GLU A 45 -10.12 24.60 3.92
CA GLU A 45 -11.19 24.68 2.91
C GLU A 45 -10.61 24.50 1.50
N PRO A 46 -11.23 23.66 0.65
CA PRO A 46 -10.79 23.49 -0.73
C PRO A 46 -11.09 24.73 -1.57
N SER A 47 -10.20 25.01 -2.52
CA SER A 47 -10.42 25.95 -3.61
C SER A 47 -11.07 25.23 -4.79
N TYR A 48 -11.85 25.97 -5.56
CA TYR A 48 -12.54 25.50 -6.75
C TYR A 48 -12.14 26.38 -7.94
N THR A 49 -11.88 25.77 -9.10
CA THR A 49 -11.68 26.49 -10.35
C THR A 49 -12.44 25.82 -11.48
N ARG A 50 -12.99 26.65 -12.37
CA ARG A 50 -13.53 26.22 -13.66
C ARG A 50 -12.76 26.94 -14.76
N LEU A 51 -12.14 26.18 -15.64
CA LEU A 51 -11.31 26.67 -16.73
C LEU A 51 -11.95 26.32 -18.07
N ALA A 52 -11.86 27.20 -19.07
CA ALA A 52 -11.95 26.80 -20.46
C ALA A 52 -10.55 26.53 -20.99
N VAL A 53 -10.30 25.34 -21.50
CA VAL A 53 -9.05 24.96 -22.18
C VAL A 53 -9.29 25.08 -23.68
N LEU A 54 -8.40 25.76 -24.39
CA LEU A 54 -8.45 25.94 -25.83
C LEU A 54 -7.24 25.31 -26.50
N ALA A 55 -7.44 24.66 -27.63
CA ALA A 55 -6.36 24.06 -28.42
C ALA A 55 -6.62 24.22 -29.94
N PRO A 56 -5.56 24.24 -30.78
CA PRO A 56 -5.72 24.36 -32.22
C PRO A 56 -6.28 23.08 -32.86
N GLU A 57 -5.91 21.90 -32.34
CA GLU A 57 -6.17 20.57 -32.93
C GLU A 57 -6.77 19.60 -31.88
N PRO A 58 -7.62 18.63 -32.28
CA PRO A 58 -8.24 17.65 -31.38
C PRO A 58 -7.23 16.83 -30.58
N GLU A 59 -6.20 16.31 -31.24
CA GLU A 59 -5.18 15.47 -30.62
C GLU A 59 -4.40 16.24 -29.54
N THR A 60 -4.22 17.54 -29.77
CA THR A 60 -3.58 18.45 -28.81
C THR A 60 -4.48 18.71 -27.61
N LEU A 61 -5.77 18.93 -27.84
CA LEU A 61 -6.74 19.06 -26.76
C LEU A 61 -6.79 17.79 -25.89
N ASP A 62 -6.83 16.62 -26.52
CA ASP A 62 -6.90 15.33 -25.81
C ASP A 62 -5.66 15.11 -24.92
N ARG A 63 -4.45 15.39 -25.41
CA ARG A 63 -3.22 15.30 -24.61
C ARG A 63 -3.24 16.25 -23.41
N ILE A 64 -3.71 17.49 -23.60
CA ILE A 64 -3.84 18.46 -22.52
C ILE A 64 -4.85 17.95 -21.48
N LEU A 65 -6.03 17.52 -21.92
CA LEU A 65 -7.10 17.04 -21.04
C LEU A 65 -6.66 15.80 -20.26
N GLU A 66 -5.95 14.86 -20.90
CA GLU A 66 -5.37 13.70 -20.23
C GLU A 66 -4.36 14.12 -19.14
N GLY A 67 -3.44 15.03 -19.47
CA GLY A 67 -2.49 15.60 -18.51
C GLY A 67 -3.18 16.30 -17.33
N LEU A 68 -4.26 17.04 -17.59
CA LEU A 68 -5.05 17.72 -16.57
C LEU A 68 -5.84 16.74 -15.69
N ARG A 69 -6.31 15.60 -16.23
CA ARG A 69 -6.96 14.54 -15.43
C ARG A 69 -6.03 13.96 -14.37
N TYR A 70 -4.73 13.80 -14.68
CA TYR A 70 -3.73 13.41 -13.67
C TYR A 70 -3.57 14.45 -12.54
N LEU A 71 -3.97 15.70 -12.78
CA LEU A 71 -3.98 16.78 -11.79
C LEU A 71 -5.34 16.96 -11.11
N GLY A 72 -6.30 16.06 -11.36
CA GLY A 72 -7.64 16.09 -10.76
C GLY A 72 -8.66 16.96 -11.49
N ALA A 73 -8.40 17.34 -12.75
CA ALA A 73 -9.36 18.05 -13.58
C ALA A 73 -10.42 17.10 -14.18
N SER A 74 -11.68 17.55 -14.22
CA SER A 74 -12.79 16.85 -14.89
C SER A 74 -13.39 17.74 -15.98
N THR A 75 -13.52 17.24 -17.21
CA THR A 75 -14.22 17.91 -18.31
C THR A 75 -15.73 17.67 -18.23
N SER A 76 -16.53 18.73 -18.36
CA SER A 76 -18.00 18.76 -18.37
C SER A 76 -18.72 17.94 -17.27
N VAL A 77 -19.93 18.38 -16.92
CA VAL A 77 -20.79 17.70 -15.94
C VAL A 77 -21.68 16.69 -16.68
N ASP A 78 -21.09 15.75 -17.41
CA ASP A 78 -21.80 14.57 -17.91
C ASP A 78 -21.57 13.36 -16.99
N ASP A 79 -22.49 12.41 -17.04
CA ASP A 79 -22.33 11.13 -16.35
C ASP A 79 -21.27 10.27 -17.04
N ALA A 80 -20.65 9.39 -16.25
CA ALA A 80 -19.68 8.44 -16.75
C ALA A 80 -20.34 7.46 -17.72
N ARG A 81 -19.61 7.12 -18.79
CA ARG A 81 -20.05 6.12 -19.75
C ARG A 81 -19.58 4.74 -19.29
N PHE A 82 -20.43 3.74 -19.51
CA PHE A 82 -20.12 2.36 -19.22
C PHE A 82 -20.35 1.50 -20.46
N ALA A 83 -19.53 0.48 -20.64
CA ALA A 83 -19.75 -0.57 -21.63
C ALA A 83 -19.62 -1.95 -20.96
N PRO A 84 -20.34 -2.98 -21.46
CA PRO A 84 -20.22 -4.33 -20.92
C PRO A 84 -18.81 -4.90 -21.17
N ALA A 85 -18.27 -5.63 -20.20
CA ALA A 85 -17.11 -6.48 -20.40
C ALA A 85 -17.39 -7.55 -21.47
N GLU A 86 -16.46 -7.77 -22.39
CA GLU A 86 -16.64 -8.63 -23.56
C GLU A 86 -16.70 -10.12 -23.17
N ALA A 87 -15.86 -10.50 -22.21
CA ALA A 87 -15.78 -11.80 -21.59
C ALA A 87 -15.18 -11.68 -20.18
N ASP A 88 -15.12 -12.79 -19.44
CA ASP A 88 -14.42 -12.83 -18.16
C ASP A 88 -12.96 -12.42 -18.37
N GLY A 89 -12.52 -11.39 -17.64
CA GLY A 89 -11.17 -10.84 -17.76
C GLY A 89 -10.91 -9.92 -18.97
N ILE A 90 -11.89 -9.69 -19.84
CA ILE A 90 -11.74 -8.88 -21.06
C ILE A 90 -12.55 -7.59 -20.94
N LEU A 91 -11.83 -6.47 -20.83
CA LEU A 91 -12.37 -5.12 -20.70
C LEU A 91 -12.67 -4.54 -22.09
N PRO A 92 -13.66 -3.62 -22.22
CA PRO A 92 -13.85 -2.87 -23.46
C PRO A 92 -12.64 -1.98 -23.78
N ASP A 93 -12.32 -1.78 -25.06
CA ASP A 93 -11.13 -1.02 -25.51
C ASP A 93 -10.92 0.34 -24.81
N GLU A 94 -12.01 1.06 -24.57
CA GLU A 94 -12.00 2.41 -24.00
C GLU A 94 -12.04 2.43 -22.46
N PHE A 95 -11.73 1.33 -21.77
CA PHE A 95 -11.82 1.26 -20.31
C PHE A 95 -10.94 2.31 -19.61
N TYR A 96 -11.41 2.81 -18.47
CA TYR A 96 -10.60 3.65 -17.59
C TYR A 96 -9.74 2.78 -16.67
N SER A 97 -8.41 2.98 -16.70
CA SER A 97 -7.46 2.36 -15.78
C SER A 97 -7.26 3.22 -14.53
N THR A 98 -7.48 2.65 -13.35
CA THR A 98 -7.45 3.39 -12.09
C THR A 98 -6.04 3.72 -11.62
N THR A 99 -5.91 4.88 -10.95
CA THR A 99 -4.75 5.21 -10.12
C THR A 99 -4.93 4.65 -8.70
N ASN A 100 -3.97 4.88 -7.79
CA ASN A 100 -4.14 4.61 -6.37
C ASN A 100 -4.82 5.75 -5.59
N PHE A 101 -5.11 6.88 -6.23
CA PHE A 101 -5.83 8.00 -5.60
C PHE A 101 -7.34 7.73 -5.55
N ASP A 102 -8.01 8.34 -4.56
CA ASP A 102 -9.47 8.22 -4.44
C ASP A 102 -10.15 8.72 -5.72
N THR A 103 -10.93 7.85 -6.33
CA THR A 103 -11.66 8.14 -7.57
C THR A 103 -13.15 8.25 -7.29
N PHE A 104 -13.82 9.14 -8.00
CA PHE A 104 -15.26 9.36 -7.97
C PHE A 104 -15.80 9.23 -9.39
N VAL A 105 -16.96 8.62 -9.50
CA VAL A 105 -17.66 8.40 -10.77
C VAL A 105 -19.00 9.09 -10.69
N ARG A 106 -19.38 9.80 -11.75
CA ARG A 106 -20.66 10.48 -11.81
C ARG A 106 -21.72 9.60 -12.44
N ILE A 107 -22.78 9.31 -11.69
CA ILE A 107 -23.87 8.43 -12.10
C ILE A 107 -25.19 9.16 -11.78
N SER A 108 -26.06 9.32 -12.78
CA SER A 108 -27.34 10.02 -12.64
C SER A 108 -27.20 11.42 -12.03
N GLY A 109 -26.19 12.16 -12.48
CA GLY A 109 -25.88 13.52 -12.02
C GLY A 109 -25.18 13.60 -10.66
N ARG A 110 -24.93 12.49 -9.96
CA ARG A 110 -24.34 12.45 -8.61
C ARG A 110 -22.94 11.85 -8.63
N TRP A 111 -22.02 12.43 -7.87
CA TRP A 111 -20.68 11.88 -7.68
C TRP A 111 -20.73 10.78 -6.62
N GLU A 112 -20.39 9.57 -7.02
CA GLU A 112 -20.27 8.41 -6.14
C GLU A 112 -18.80 8.05 -5.93
N PRO A 113 -18.35 7.78 -4.70
CA PRO A 113 -17.00 7.30 -4.45
C PRO A 113 -16.81 5.89 -5.00
N VAL A 114 -15.69 5.65 -5.67
CA VAL A 114 -15.29 4.30 -6.09
C VAL A 114 -14.77 3.55 -4.88
N LEU A 115 -15.37 2.40 -4.59
CA LEU A 115 -14.96 1.55 -3.48
C LEU A 115 -13.75 0.68 -3.86
N ASP A 116 -13.05 0.16 -2.85
CA ASP A 116 -11.92 -0.76 -2.99
C ASP A 116 -10.75 -0.16 -3.81
N GLN A 117 -10.56 1.16 -3.70
CA GLN A 117 -9.58 1.93 -4.45
C GLN A 117 -8.18 1.32 -4.41
N ARG A 118 -7.62 1.07 -5.60
CA ARG A 118 -6.26 0.60 -5.85
C ARG A 118 -5.91 0.83 -7.32
N MET A 119 -4.62 0.88 -7.62
CA MET A 119 -4.13 1.09 -9.00
C MET A 119 -4.35 -0.12 -9.89
N ASP A 120 -4.21 0.08 -11.20
CA ASP A 120 -4.25 -0.97 -12.23
C ASP A 120 -5.51 -1.84 -12.11
N CYS A 121 -6.67 -1.20 -12.01
CA CYS A 121 -7.98 -1.85 -11.99
C CYS A 121 -8.91 -1.18 -13.01
N ALA A 122 -9.97 -1.92 -13.36
CA ALA A 122 -11.15 -1.35 -13.98
C ALA A 122 -12.11 -0.85 -12.89
N ILE A 123 -12.95 0.14 -13.23
CA ILE A 123 -14.09 0.52 -12.40
C ILE A 123 -15.32 -0.23 -12.92
N VAL A 124 -15.93 -1.05 -12.08
CA VAL A 124 -17.10 -1.85 -12.42
C VAL A 124 -18.30 -1.44 -11.56
N GLN A 125 -19.48 -1.35 -12.15
CA GLN A 125 -20.72 -1.16 -11.39
C GLN A 125 -21.19 -2.52 -10.82
N ARG A 126 -20.86 -2.78 -9.55
CA ARG A 126 -21.13 -4.07 -8.89
C ARG A 126 -21.86 -3.86 -7.56
N GLY A 127 -23.00 -4.52 -7.40
CA GLY A 127 -23.80 -4.40 -6.17
C GLY A 127 -24.38 -3.00 -5.94
N GLY A 128 -24.66 -2.25 -7.02
CA GLY A 128 -25.25 -0.91 -6.94
C GLY A 128 -24.26 0.23 -6.70
N SER A 129 -22.95 -0.03 -6.67
CA SER A 129 -21.93 1.01 -6.49
C SER A 129 -20.72 0.77 -7.41
N PRO A 130 -19.98 1.83 -7.79
CA PRO A 130 -18.75 1.68 -8.55
C PRO A 130 -17.63 1.11 -7.66
N ARG A 131 -16.89 0.11 -8.16
CA ARG A 131 -15.81 -0.56 -7.43
C ARG A 131 -14.57 -0.78 -8.30
N CYS A 132 -13.39 -0.68 -7.71
CA CYS A 132 -12.13 -1.08 -8.36
C CYS A 132 -11.98 -2.61 -8.38
N VAL A 133 -12.00 -3.19 -9.57
CA VAL A 133 -11.87 -4.64 -9.80
C VAL A 133 -10.65 -4.91 -10.67
N LYS A 134 -9.80 -5.87 -10.25
CA LYS A 134 -8.66 -6.31 -11.06
C LYS A 134 -9.18 -6.92 -12.35
N GLN A 135 -8.49 -6.65 -13.48
CA GLN A 135 -8.93 -7.08 -14.80
C GLN A 135 -9.37 -8.55 -14.83
N GLY A 136 -8.54 -9.47 -14.35
CA GLY A 136 -8.87 -10.91 -14.31
C GLY A 136 -10.03 -11.33 -13.38
N GLN A 137 -10.65 -10.40 -12.66
CA GLN A 137 -11.81 -10.62 -11.78
C GLN A 137 -13.09 -9.94 -12.30
N VAL A 138 -13.02 -9.27 -13.45
CA VAL A 138 -14.19 -8.74 -14.15
C VAL A 138 -14.92 -9.88 -14.85
N LEU A 139 -16.23 -9.94 -14.69
CA LEU A 139 -17.09 -10.95 -15.29
C LEU A 139 -17.72 -10.41 -16.58
N ARG A 140 -17.98 -11.31 -17.53
CA ARG A 140 -18.65 -10.99 -18.78
C ARG A 140 -19.95 -10.21 -18.55
N GLY A 141 -20.13 -9.14 -19.32
CA GLY A 141 -21.33 -8.30 -19.28
C GLY A 141 -21.38 -7.30 -18.14
N GLU A 142 -20.42 -7.30 -17.21
CA GLU A 142 -20.38 -6.28 -16.16
C GLU A 142 -20.16 -4.89 -16.76
N PRO A 143 -20.86 -3.84 -16.27
CA PRO A 143 -20.65 -2.48 -16.76
C PRO A 143 -19.31 -1.94 -16.28
N VAL A 144 -18.38 -1.74 -17.23
CA VAL A 144 -17.04 -1.18 -17.01
C VAL A 144 -17.04 0.29 -17.40
N ALA A 145 -16.54 1.16 -16.52
CA ALA A 145 -16.44 2.59 -16.80
C ALA A 145 -15.40 2.84 -17.91
N LEU A 146 -15.77 3.67 -18.87
CA LEU A 146 -14.93 4.10 -19.97
C LEU A 146 -14.17 5.38 -19.62
N ARG A 147 -13.02 5.61 -20.26
CA ARG A 147 -12.32 6.89 -20.23
C ARG A 147 -13.22 7.98 -20.79
N GLY A 148 -13.21 9.16 -20.16
CA GLY A 148 -14.04 10.28 -20.61
C GLY A 148 -14.54 11.16 -19.47
N SER A 149 -15.70 11.76 -19.69
CA SER A 149 -16.44 12.56 -18.71
C SER A 149 -16.94 11.70 -17.54
N GLY A 150 -17.33 12.37 -16.44
CA GLY A 150 -17.91 11.70 -15.28
C GLY A 150 -16.90 10.92 -14.42
N LEU A 151 -15.61 11.12 -14.61
CA LEU A 151 -14.54 10.58 -13.77
C LEU A 151 -13.77 11.71 -13.09
N ARG A 152 -13.57 11.59 -11.78
CA ARG A 152 -12.84 12.58 -10.97
C ARG A 152 -11.87 11.86 -10.05
N VAL A 153 -10.59 12.20 -10.14
CA VAL A 153 -9.56 11.71 -9.22
C VAL A 153 -9.28 12.80 -8.19
N ARG A 154 -9.15 12.43 -6.92
CA ARG A 154 -8.75 13.30 -5.82
C ARG A 154 -7.30 13.00 -5.42
N PRO A 155 -6.32 13.81 -5.85
CA PRO A 155 -4.94 13.66 -5.43
C PRO A 155 -4.77 13.79 -3.92
N LEU A 156 -3.71 13.20 -3.36
CA LEU A 156 -3.32 13.44 -1.97
C LEU A 156 -2.83 14.87 -1.77
N GLU A 157 -3.27 15.48 -0.67
CA GLU A 157 -2.68 16.72 -0.16
C GLU A 157 -1.24 16.46 0.28
N ARG A 158 -0.30 17.31 -0.15
CA ARG A 158 1.08 17.25 0.35
C ARG A 158 1.11 17.74 1.79
N SER A 159 1.68 16.92 2.68
CA SER A 159 2.07 17.38 4.02
C SER A 159 3.06 18.54 3.89
N ARG A 160 2.84 19.60 4.67
CA ARG A 160 3.53 20.90 4.59
C ARG A 160 4.92 20.89 5.25
N ASP A 161 5.41 19.74 5.71
CA ASP A 161 6.67 19.61 6.47
C ASP A 161 7.92 19.41 5.59
N TYR A 162 8.11 20.22 4.54
CA TYR A 162 9.41 20.30 3.86
C TYR A 162 9.76 21.73 3.47
N SER A 163 10.89 22.21 4.00
CA SER A 163 11.49 23.49 3.66
C SER A 163 11.94 23.53 2.19
N VAL A 164 11.66 24.65 1.53
CA VAL A 164 11.95 24.95 0.11
C VAL A 164 13.47 24.98 -0.22
N PHE A 165 14.34 24.85 0.79
CA PHE A 165 15.79 24.68 0.64
C PHE A 165 16.30 23.63 1.64
N GLY A 166 17.01 22.61 1.15
CA GLY A 166 17.65 21.58 1.97
C GLY A 166 18.36 20.54 1.10
N PHE A 167 19.65 20.31 1.35
CA PHE A 167 20.34 19.11 0.85
C PHE A 167 19.65 17.86 1.41
N MET A 168 19.63 16.74 0.66
CA MET A 168 18.87 15.49 0.97
C MET A 168 17.35 15.53 0.77
N SER A 169 16.89 16.16 -0.31
CA SER A 169 15.48 16.16 -0.73
C SER A 169 14.97 14.82 -1.31
N GLU A 170 15.84 13.81 -1.42
CA GLU A 170 15.46 12.47 -1.86
C GLU A 170 14.82 11.68 -0.71
N ARG A 171 13.61 11.18 -0.92
CA ARG A 171 12.80 10.45 0.10
C ARG A 171 13.38 9.09 0.49
N ILE A 172 14.43 8.66 -0.19
CA ILE A 172 15.08 7.35 -0.04
C ILE A 172 16.57 7.63 0.02
N SER A 173 17.16 7.49 1.20
CA SER A 173 18.61 7.60 1.36
C SER A 173 19.06 6.78 2.56
N ALA A 174 20.19 6.10 2.42
CA ALA A 174 20.86 5.43 3.53
C ALA A 174 21.51 6.40 4.52
N GLU A 175 21.74 7.65 4.11
CA GLU A 175 22.52 8.66 4.83
C GLU A 175 21.65 9.63 5.66
N VAL A 176 20.48 9.19 6.10
CA VAL A 176 19.59 9.98 6.95
C VAL A 176 19.79 9.66 8.43
N ASN A 177 19.43 10.60 9.31
CA ASN A 177 19.35 10.31 10.74
C ASN A 177 18.17 9.34 11.01
N LYS A 178 18.50 8.05 11.08
CA LYS A 178 17.54 6.95 11.23
C LYS A 178 16.67 7.09 12.48
N GLY A 179 17.22 7.61 13.58
CA GLY A 179 16.47 7.81 14.83
C GLY A 179 15.29 8.76 14.67
N ILE A 180 15.49 9.88 13.95
CA ILE A 180 14.42 10.86 13.69
C ILE A 180 13.30 10.24 12.84
N VAL A 181 13.67 9.47 11.80
CA VAL A 181 12.71 8.80 10.92
C VAL A 181 11.92 7.75 11.68
N ILE A 182 12.59 6.90 12.48
CA ILE A 182 11.96 5.84 13.28
C ILE A 182 11.00 6.43 14.33
N ALA A 183 11.39 7.52 15.01
CA ALA A 183 10.48 8.22 15.92
C ALA A 183 9.27 8.82 15.18
N GLY A 184 9.44 9.27 13.94
CA GLY A 184 8.34 9.66 13.05
C GLY A 184 7.38 8.51 12.76
N VAL A 185 7.91 7.32 12.43
CA VAL A 185 7.09 6.11 12.22
C VAL A 185 6.31 5.74 13.48
N ALA A 186 6.94 5.80 14.66
CA ALA A 186 6.27 5.54 15.94
C ALA A 186 5.08 6.49 16.17
N ARG A 187 5.23 7.79 15.86
CA ARG A 187 4.13 8.78 15.94
C ARG A 187 2.99 8.45 14.98
N GLU A 188 3.30 8.08 13.74
CA GLU A 188 2.27 7.69 12.77
C GLU A 188 1.53 6.41 13.17
N MET A 189 2.21 5.44 13.80
CA MET A 189 1.55 4.27 14.40
C MET A 189 0.61 4.69 15.53
N GLY A 190 1.03 5.61 16.41
CA GLY A 190 0.17 6.18 17.45
C GLY A 190 -1.07 6.89 16.89
N ARG A 191 -0.91 7.65 15.81
CA ARG A 191 -2.01 8.31 15.07
C ARG A 191 -2.99 7.28 14.51
N ALA A 192 -2.51 6.27 13.77
CA ALA A 192 -3.35 5.23 13.17
C ALA A 192 -4.17 4.49 14.24
N ARG A 193 -3.52 4.11 15.35
CA ARG A 193 -4.18 3.47 16.49
C ARG A 193 -5.28 4.35 17.10
N THR A 194 -5.00 5.65 17.27
CA THR A 194 -5.97 6.62 17.82
C THR A 194 -7.16 6.82 16.88
N ALA A 195 -6.93 6.76 15.57
CA ALA A 195 -7.97 6.86 14.55
C ALA A 195 -8.77 5.56 14.34
N GLY A 196 -8.43 4.48 15.04
CA GLY A 196 -9.05 3.16 14.85
C GLY A 196 -8.70 2.50 13.52
N GLU A 197 -7.63 2.97 12.87
CA GLU A 197 -7.11 2.42 11.62
C GLU A 197 -6.22 1.20 11.90
N LYS A 198 -6.25 0.19 11.03
CA LYS A 198 -5.38 -0.99 11.16
C LYS A 198 -3.94 -0.66 10.80
N ILE A 199 -3.01 -1.24 11.54
CA ILE A 199 -1.58 -1.28 11.24
C ILE A 199 -1.23 -2.66 10.69
N VAL A 200 -0.80 -2.71 9.44
CA VAL A 200 -0.46 -3.94 8.72
C VAL A 200 1.05 -4.11 8.66
N ALA A 201 1.57 -5.29 8.98
CA ALA A 201 2.97 -5.64 8.79
C ALA A 201 3.13 -6.65 7.65
N VAL A 202 3.92 -6.29 6.63
CA VAL A 202 4.32 -7.15 5.52
C VAL A 202 5.75 -7.59 5.75
N VAL A 203 5.98 -8.86 6.04
CA VAL A 203 7.27 -9.33 6.60
C VAL A 203 7.97 -10.37 5.75
N GLY A 204 9.29 -10.24 5.64
CA GLY A 204 10.18 -11.20 4.99
C GLY A 204 11.01 -12.00 5.99
N PRO A 205 11.59 -13.14 5.55
CA PRO A 205 12.38 -14.01 6.43
C PRO A 205 13.63 -13.33 7.01
N ALA A 206 14.13 -12.27 6.37
CA ALA A 206 15.23 -11.46 6.88
C ALA A 206 14.95 -10.87 8.28
N VAL A 207 13.68 -10.63 8.63
CA VAL A 207 13.27 -10.23 9.99
C VAL A 207 13.70 -11.26 11.02
N ILE A 208 13.58 -12.55 10.71
CA ILE A 208 14.00 -13.64 11.63
C ILE A 208 15.52 -13.72 11.67
N HIS A 209 16.17 -13.65 10.51
CA HIS A 209 17.62 -13.79 10.37
C HIS A 209 18.40 -12.66 11.05
N SER A 210 17.83 -11.45 11.12
CA SER A 210 18.43 -10.29 11.78
C SER A 210 18.05 -10.17 13.27
N GLY A 211 17.27 -11.12 13.82
CA GLY A 211 16.80 -11.07 15.22
C GLY A 211 15.65 -10.08 15.47
N GLY A 212 15.01 -9.56 14.43
CA GLY A 212 13.85 -8.67 14.51
C GLY A 212 12.55 -9.37 14.92
N ASP A 213 12.54 -10.70 15.02
CA ASP A 213 11.41 -11.50 15.47
C ASP A 213 10.98 -11.17 16.91
N VAL A 214 11.94 -10.92 17.80
CA VAL A 214 11.67 -10.56 19.21
C VAL A 214 10.94 -9.22 19.32
N PRO A 215 11.46 -8.10 18.79
CA PRO A 215 10.73 -6.83 18.83
C PRO A 215 9.42 -6.87 18.03
N LEU A 216 9.34 -7.58 16.90
CA LEU A 216 8.08 -7.73 16.18
C LEU A 216 7.02 -8.49 16.99
N GLY A 217 7.42 -9.57 17.68
CA GLY A 217 6.55 -10.30 18.60
C GLY A 217 6.06 -9.41 19.75
N ASP A 218 6.92 -8.54 20.29
CA ASP A 218 6.53 -7.53 21.28
C ASP A 218 5.50 -6.54 20.72
N LEU A 219 5.66 -6.06 19.48
CA LEU A 219 4.69 -5.17 18.85
C LEU A 219 3.33 -5.83 18.69
N ILE A 220 3.29 -7.09 18.27
CA ILE A 220 2.05 -7.89 18.18
C ILE A 220 1.41 -8.06 19.56
N ARG A 221 2.19 -8.47 20.56
CA ARG A 221 1.71 -8.70 21.94
C ARG A 221 1.06 -7.45 22.55
N ASN A 222 1.61 -6.28 22.23
CA ASN A 222 1.13 -4.99 22.74
C ASN A 222 0.03 -4.34 21.86
N GLY A 223 -0.44 -5.04 20.82
CA GLY A 223 -1.54 -4.59 19.97
C GLY A 223 -1.15 -3.44 19.05
N TRP A 224 0.11 -3.38 18.61
CA TRP A 224 0.57 -2.41 17.61
C TRP A 224 0.43 -2.91 16.17
N ILE A 225 0.26 -4.22 15.97
CA ILE A 225 0.10 -4.85 14.66
C ILE A 225 -1.26 -5.58 14.64
N ASP A 226 -2.11 -5.20 13.70
CA ASP A 226 -3.47 -5.76 13.56
C ASP A 226 -3.54 -6.88 12.52
N VAL A 227 -2.61 -6.92 11.56
CA VAL A 227 -2.58 -7.89 10.47
C VAL A 227 -1.14 -8.20 10.06
N LEU A 228 -0.84 -9.47 9.80
CA LEU A 228 0.46 -9.92 9.30
C LEU A 228 0.35 -10.53 7.89
N LEU A 229 1.08 -10.00 6.92
CA LEU A 229 1.15 -10.53 5.55
C LEU A 229 2.56 -11.06 5.27
N ALA A 230 2.69 -12.31 4.88
CA ALA A 230 4.01 -12.95 4.71
C ALA A 230 3.98 -14.08 3.68
N GLY A 231 5.13 -14.72 3.47
CA GLY A 231 5.24 -15.96 2.69
C GLY A 231 5.64 -17.15 3.57
N ASN A 232 5.65 -18.34 2.98
CA ASN A 232 6.03 -19.60 3.67
C ASN A 232 7.37 -19.48 4.41
N ALA A 233 8.40 -18.94 3.74
CA ALA A 233 9.75 -18.85 4.31
C ALA A 233 9.80 -18.08 5.65
N PHE A 234 9.08 -16.96 5.78
CA PHE A 234 9.05 -16.21 7.03
C PHE A 234 8.50 -17.06 8.18
N ALA A 235 7.33 -17.67 7.97
CA ALA A 235 6.69 -18.50 8.98
C ALA A 235 7.55 -19.72 9.32
N VAL A 236 8.11 -20.40 8.31
CA VAL A 236 8.97 -21.58 8.53
C VAL A 236 10.20 -21.23 9.38
N HIS A 237 10.89 -20.12 9.11
CA HIS A 237 12.08 -19.75 9.89
C HIS A 237 11.75 -19.30 11.31
N ASP A 238 10.62 -18.63 11.52
CA ASP A 238 10.14 -18.32 12.87
C ASP A 238 9.85 -19.61 13.67
N LEU A 239 9.16 -20.57 13.04
CA LEU A 239 8.81 -21.86 13.65
C LEU A 239 10.04 -22.74 13.88
N GLU A 240 10.99 -22.76 12.94
CA GLU A 240 12.29 -23.41 13.10
C GLU A 240 13.02 -22.84 14.32
N LYS A 241 13.06 -21.51 14.47
CA LYS A 241 13.69 -20.85 15.61
C LYS A 241 12.97 -21.17 16.92
N ALA A 242 11.65 -21.25 16.91
CA ALA A 242 10.86 -21.61 18.10
C ALA A 242 11.13 -23.06 18.55
N ILE A 243 11.19 -24.01 17.61
CA ILE A 243 11.29 -25.45 17.90
C ILE A 243 12.74 -25.90 18.11
N LEU A 244 13.66 -25.41 17.28
CA LEU A 244 15.04 -25.91 17.17
C LEU A 244 16.10 -24.87 17.53
N ARG A 245 15.70 -23.62 17.83
CA ARG A 245 16.61 -22.50 18.16
C ARG A 245 17.61 -22.15 17.02
N THR A 246 17.30 -22.55 15.79
CA THR A 246 18.06 -22.24 14.57
C THR A 246 17.21 -21.52 13.54
N SER A 247 17.86 -20.85 12.59
CA SER A 247 17.24 -20.40 11.34
C SER A 247 18.17 -20.79 10.19
N LEU A 248 17.69 -21.59 9.22
CA LEU A 248 18.51 -22.22 8.18
C LEU A 248 19.73 -22.97 8.76
N GLY A 249 19.55 -23.59 9.93
CA GLY A 249 20.64 -24.31 10.59
C GLY A 249 21.70 -23.43 11.25
N VAL A 250 21.53 -22.10 11.28
CA VAL A 250 22.40 -21.19 12.05
C VAL A 250 21.81 -21.00 13.44
N CYS A 251 22.58 -21.32 14.47
CA CYS A 251 22.20 -21.10 15.87
C CYS A 251 22.07 -19.61 16.14
N GLN A 252 20.89 -19.19 16.60
CA GLN A 252 20.57 -17.77 16.78
C GLN A 252 21.22 -17.15 18.03
N MET A 253 21.74 -17.98 18.93
CA MET A 253 22.49 -17.52 20.11
C MET A 253 23.98 -17.32 19.82
N SER A 254 24.55 -18.10 18.89
CA SER A 254 26.01 -18.10 18.63
C SER A 254 26.39 -17.59 17.24
N GLY A 255 25.43 -17.44 16.33
CA GLY A 255 25.67 -17.08 14.93
C GLY A 255 26.39 -18.15 14.10
N ARG A 256 26.58 -19.37 14.65
CA ARG A 256 27.32 -20.46 14.00
C ARG A 256 26.39 -21.48 13.36
N GLY A 257 26.81 -22.04 12.23
CA GLY A 257 26.15 -23.19 11.63
C GLY A 257 26.18 -24.40 12.57
N VAL A 258 25.07 -25.13 12.63
CA VAL A 258 24.91 -26.38 13.37
C VAL A 258 25.07 -27.54 12.39
N GLU A 259 25.77 -28.60 12.82
CA GLU A 259 25.90 -29.82 12.02
C GLU A 259 24.52 -30.41 11.71
N GLY A 260 24.27 -30.72 10.43
CA GLY A 260 22.95 -31.18 9.96
C GLY A 260 21.86 -30.11 9.90
N GLY A 261 22.18 -28.83 10.17
CA GLY A 261 21.22 -27.74 10.27
C GLY A 261 20.42 -27.45 9.00
N SER A 262 20.91 -27.87 7.82
CA SER A 262 20.17 -27.79 6.56
C SER A 262 18.82 -28.55 6.60
N ARG A 263 18.68 -29.56 7.47
CA ARG A 263 17.45 -30.32 7.65
C ARG A 263 16.41 -29.60 8.53
N ASN A 264 16.82 -28.61 9.31
CA ASN A 264 15.99 -28.06 10.40
C ASN A 264 14.70 -27.39 9.90
N HIS A 265 14.76 -26.63 8.81
CA HIS A 265 13.57 -25.99 8.24
C HIS A 265 12.56 -27.03 7.71
N LEU A 266 13.01 -28.08 7.00
CA LEU A 266 12.14 -29.20 6.57
C LEU A 266 11.55 -29.96 7.76
N PHE A 267 12.33 -30.13 8.82
CA PHE A 267 11.84 -30.74 10.06
C PHE A 267 10.72 -29.88 10.70
N ALA A 268 10.91 -28.56 10.76
CA ALA A 268 9.91 -27.65 11.29
C ALA A 268 8.60 -27.72 10.49
N ILE A 269 8.68 -27.67 9.15
CA ILE A 269 7.52 -27.85 8.25
C ILE A 269 6.78 -29.15 8.55
N ASN A 270 7.49 -30.28 8.55
CA ASN A 270 6.89 -31.60 8.78
C ASN A 270 6.22 -31.69 10.15
N THR A 271 6.84 -31.08 11.17
CA THR A 271 6.37 -31.10 12.55
C THR A 271 5.10 -30.27 12.73
N VAL A 272 5.06 -29.06 12.16
CA VAL A 272 3.87 -28.19 12.20
C VAL A 272 2.73 -28.75 11.35
N ASN A 273 3.03 -29.28 10.16
CA ASN A 273 2.03 -29.92 9.30
C ASN A 273 1.44 -31.19 9.94
N ARG A 274 2.21 -31.93 10.74
CA ARG A 274 1.73 -33.07 11.52
C ARG A 274 0.80 -32.65 12.65
N ALA A 275 1.05 -31.49 13.27
CA ALA A 275 0.17 -30.92 14.29
C ALA A 275 -1.15 -30.38 13.69
N GLY A 276 -1.23 -30.21 12.37
CA GLY A 276 -2.43 -29.72 11.67
C GLY A 276 -2.35 -28.26 11.24
N GLY A 277 -1.19 -27.61 11.34
CA GLY A 277 -0.98 -26.20 10.98
C GLY A 277 -0.49 -25.36 12.17
N ILE A 278 -0.24 -24.08 11.94
CA ILE A 278 0.40 -23.17 12.90
C ILE A 278 -0.44 -23.04 14.18
N ALA A 279 -1.75 -22.77 14.04
CA ALA A 279 -2.64 -22.57 15.18
C ALA A 279 -2.72 -23.83 16.07
N ALA A 280 -2.78 -25.02 15.46
CA ALA A 280 -2.81 -26.29 16.18
C ALA A 280 -1.47 -26.59 16.88
N ALA A 281 -0.33 -26.27 16.24
CA ALA A 281 0.99 -26.40 16.85
C ALA A 281 1.19 -25.47 18.07
N VAL A 282 0.62 -24.26 18.04
CA VAL A 282 0.61 -23.35 19.20
C VAL A 282 -0.30 -23.90 20.30
N ALA A 283 -1.51 -24.34 19.94
CA ALA A 283 -2.47 -24.89 20.90
C ALA A 283 -1.95 -26.14 21.62
N SER A 284 -1.16 -26.99 20.94
CA SER A 284 -0.58 -28.19 21.52
C SER A 284 0.68 -27.94 22.37
N GLY A 285 1.16 -26.69 22.44
CA GLY A 285 2.42 -26.34 23.12
C GLY A 285 3.69 -26.76 22.36
N LEU A 286 3.57 -27.17 21.09
CA LEU A 286 4.72 -27.50 20.24
C LEU A 286 5.49 -26.22 19.86
N VAL A 287 4.76 -25.13 19.63
CA VAL A 287 5.32 -23.79 19.37
C VAL A 287 4.96 -22.90 20.55
N THR A 288 5.97 -22.48 21.32
CA THR A 288 5.77 -21.73 22.58
C THR A 288 6.29 -20.29 22.55
N SER A 289 6.85 -19.86 21.41
CA SER A 289 7.47 -18.53 21.23
C SER A 289 7.57 -18.21 19.74
N GLY A 290 7.92 -16.97 19.39
CA GLY A 290 8.08 -16.52 18.01
C GLY A 290 6.92 -15.65 17.53
N VAL A 291 7.08 -15.04 16.37
CA VAL A 291 6.09 -14.13 15.79
C VAL A 291 4.77 -14.84 15.50
N MET A 292 4.82 -16.05 14.94
CA MET A 292 3.61 -16.82 14.63
C MET A 292 2.88 -17.27 15.91
N HIS A 293 3.62 -17.57 16.98
CA HIS A 293 3.03 -17.84 18.29
C HIS A 293 2.29 -16.62 18.83
N GLU A 294 2.93 -15.44 18.83
CA GLU A 294 2.30 -14.20 19.30
C GLU A 294 1.08 -13.84 18.45
N ALA A 295 1.14 -14.00 17.13
CA ALA A 295 0.00 -13.75 16.25
C ALA A 295 -1.21 -14.64 16.60
N VAL A 296 -0.99 -15.96 16.80
CA VAL A 296 -2.07 -16.87 17.22
C VAL A 296 -2.61 -16.51 18.61
N ARG A 297 -1.74 -16.22 19.59
CA ARG A 297 -2.15 -15.89 20.96
C ARG A 297 -2.91 -14.58 21.04
N ALA A 298 -2.47 -13.57 20.30
CA ALA A 298 -3.12 -12.26 20.21
C ALA A 298 -4.31 -12.23 19.24
N ARG A 299 -4.58 -13.34 18.52
CA ARG A 299 -5.60 -13.46 17.47
C ARG A 299 -5.42 -12.43 16.35
N VAL A 300 -4.17 -12.11 16.03
CA VAL A 300 -3.82 -11.28 14.89
C VAL A 300 -3.96 -12.15 13.63
N PRO A 301 -4.86 -11.81 12.69
CA PRO A 301 -4.97 -12.53 11.44
C PRO A 301 -3.67 -12.44 10.64
N PHE A 302 -3.28 -13.55 10.04
CA PHE A 302 -2.16 -13.61 9.12
C PHE A 302 -2.53 -14.30 7.81
N VAL A 303 -1.91 -13.86 6.72
CA VAL A 303 -2.04 -14.49 5.40
C VAL A 303 -0.66 -14.87 4.89
N LEU A 304 -0.48 -16.15 4.57
CA LEU A 304 0.76 -16.69 4.00
C LEU A 304 0.55 -16.96 2.51
N ALA A 305 1.07 -16.09 1.66
CA ALA A 305 1.00 -16.26 0.21
C ALA A 305 2.15 -17.17 -0.27
N GLY A 306 1.79 -18.18 -1.07
CA GLY A 306 2.74 -19.14 -1.62
C GLY A 306 3.65 -18.53 -2.69
N SER A 307 4.82 -19.14 -2.88
CA SER A 307 5.78 -18.79 -3.92
C SER A 307 6.39 -20.03 -4.56
N ILE A 308 6.92 -19.89 -5.78
CA ILE A 308 7.55 -20.99 -6.52
C ILE A 308 8.79 -21.60 -5.86
N ARG A 309 9.33 -20.96 -4.80
CA ARG A 309 10.50 -21.43 -4.06
C ARG A 309 10.14 -22.09 -2.72
N ASP A 310 8.86 -22.28 -2.42
CA ASP A 310 8.44 -22.73 -1.10
C ASP A 310 8.79 -24.21 -0.88
N ASP A 311 9.53 -24.49 0.20
CA ASP A 311 9.70 -25.84 0.72
C ASP A 311 8.47 -26.27 1.54
N GLY A 312 7.97 -27.49 1.32
CA GLY A 312 6.75 -28.00 1.96
C GLY A 312 5.55 -27.88 1.03
N PRO A 313 4.70 -26.83 1.16
CA PRO A 313 4.71 -25.73 2.14
C PRO A 313 4.05 -26.09 3.49
N LEU A 314 3.98 -25.13 4.42
CA LEU A 314 3.08 -25.21 5.56
C LEU A 314 1.61 -25.31 5.10
N ARG A 315 0.76 -26.04 5.83
CA ARG A 315 -0.67 -26.19 5.50
C ARG A 315 -1.42 -24.86 5.46
N ASP A 316 -0.98 -23.88 6.22
CA ASP A 316 -1.56 -22.54 6.32
C ASP A 316 -1.27 -21.65 5.09
N VAL A 317 -0.42 -22.10 4.16
CA VAL A 317 -0.02 -21.32 2.97
C VAL A 317 -1.07 -21.44 1.88
N ILE A 318 -1.50 -20.28 1.35
CA ILE A 318 -2.35 -20.19 0.18
C ILE A 318 -1.47 -20.30 -1.08
N THR A 319 -1.48 -21.47 -1.71
CA THR A 319 -0.64 -21.76 -2.89
C THR A 319 -1.19 -21.15 -4.18
N ASP A 320 -2.50 -20.92 -4.26
CA ASP A 320 -3.12 -20.22 -5.39
C ASP A 320 -2.86 -18.72 -5.27
N VAL A 321 -2.13 -18.16 -6.23
CA VAL A 321 -1.70 -16.75 -6.21
C VAL A 321 -2.88 -15.77 -6.34
N ILE A 322 -3.96 -16.17 -7.01
CA ILE A 322 -5.15 -15.34 -7.17
C ILE A 322 -5.92 -15.30 -5.86
N GLU A 323 -6.10 -16.44 -5.21
CA GLU A 323 -6.72 -16.51 -3.88
C GLU A 323 -5.85 -15.80 -2.82
N ALA A 324 -4.53 -15.93 -2.88
CA ALA A 324 -3.62 -15.21 -2.00
C ALA A 324 -3.73 -13.69 -2.19
N GLN A 325 -3.84 -13.21 -3.43
CA GLN A 325 -4.04 -11.79 -3.72
C GLN A 325 -5.39 -11.28 -3.18
N LYS A 326 -6.47 -12.07 -3.31
CA LYS A 326 -7.79 -11.73 -2.73
C LYS A 326 -7.72 -11.68 -1.20
N ALA A 327 -7.07 -12.66 -0.58
CA ALA A 327 -6.88 -12.69 0.87
C ALA A 327 -6.06 -11.49 1.37
N TYR A 328 -4.99 -11.10 0.66
CA TYR A 328 -4.24 -9.88 0.95
C TYR A 328 -5.14 -8.65 0.84
N ALA A 329 -5.91 -8.51 -0.25
CA ALA A 329 -6.79 -7.36 -0.44
C ALA A 329 -7.83 -7.22 0.70
N GLY A 330 -8.48 -8.31 1.11
CA GLY A 330 -9.43 -8.29 2.22
C GLY A 330 -8.75 -7.98 3.57
N ALA A 331 -7.54 -8.49 3.79
CA ALA A 331 -6.77 -8.23 5.00
C ALA A 331 -6.32 -6.75 5.12
N LEU A 332 -6.20 -6.03 4.00
CA LEU A 332 -5.84 -4.61 3.96
C LEU A 332 -7.03 -3.65 4.20
N GLU A 333 -8.26 -4.16 4.29
CA GLU A 333 -9.44 -3.32 4.56
C GLU A 333 -9.32 -2.62 5.92
N GLY A 334 -9.46 -1.29 5.90
CA GLY A 334 -9.32 -0.44 7.08
C GLY A 334 -7.87 -0.13 7.47
N ALA A 335 -6.87 -0.49 6.66
CA ALA A 335 -5.48 -0.11 6.90
C ALA A 335 -5.29 1.41 6.83
N GLY A 336 -4.65 1.97 7.87
CA GLY A 336 -4.17 3.36 7.87
C GLY A 336 -2.65 3.46 7.78
N LEU A 337 -1.94 2.40 8.18
CA LEU A 337 -0.49 2.30 8.08
C LEU A 337 -0.05 0.89 7.68
N CYS A 338 0.94 0.80 6.79
CA CYS A 338 1.55 -0.44 6.33
C CYS A 338 3.07 -0.39 6.51
N LEU A 339 3.61 -1.30 7.31
CA LEU A 339 5.04 -1.55 7.48
C LEU A 339 5.48 -2.65 6.51
N MET A 340 6.37 -2.35 5.58
CA MET A 340 6.97 -3.27 4.62
C MET A 340 8.40 -3.58 5.06
N LEU A 341 8.64 -4.81 5.54
CA LEU A 341 9.80 -5.19 6.32
C LEU A 341 10.61 -6.28 5.60
N ALA A 342 11.63 -5.84 4.86
CA ALA A 342 12.64 -6.68 4.20
C ALA A 342 12.05 -7.80 3.31
N THR A 343 11.09 -7.46 2.46
CA THR A 343 10.42 -8.41 1.55
C THR A 343 10.00 -7.78 0.24
N ALA A 344 10.85 -7.86 -0.79
CA ALA A 344 10.58 -7.19 -2.05
C ALA A 344 9.28 -7.64 -2.74
N LEU A 345 9.07 -8.94 -2.90
CA LEU A 345 7.91 -9.50 -3.60
C LEU A 345 6.59 -9.09 -2.92
N HIS A 346 6.46 -9.36 -1.62
CA HIS A 346 5.22 -9.08 -0.89
C HIS A 346 5.00 -7.56 -0.71
N SER A 347 6.07 -6.77 -0.51
CA SER A 347 5.93 -5.31 -0.40
C SER A 347 5.40 -4.69 -1.69
N ILE A 348 5.93 -5.10 -2.85
CA ILE A 348 5.45 -4.63 -4.15
C ILE A 348 4.01 -5.08 -4.40
N ALA A 349 3.68 -6.33 -4.07
CA ALA A 349 2.32 -6.84 -4.21
C ALA A 349 1.32 -6.04 -3.36
N VAL A 350 1.65 -5.74 -2.10
CA VAL A 350 0.81 -4.94 -1.21
C VAL A 350 0.74 -3.48 -1.66
N GLY A 351 1.85 -2.89 -2.11
CA GLY A 351 1.87 -1.52 -2.64
C GLY A 351 0.90 -1.33 -3.82
N ASN A 352 0.76 -2.34 -4.68
CA ASN A 352 -0.20 -2.33 -5.79
C ASN A 352 -1.67 -2.47 -5.35
N LEU A 353 -1.92 -2.92 -4.12
CA LEU A 353 -3.27 -3.11 -3.55
C LEU A 353 -3.69 -1.97 -2.63
N LEU A 354 -2.74 -1.14 -2.18
CA LEU A 354 -3.01 -0.04 -1.25
C LEU A 354 -3.46 1.23 -1.99
N PRO A 355 -4.49 1.92 -1.49
CA PRO A 355 -4.79 3.28 -1.92
C PRO A 355 -3.75 4.24 -1.36
N ALA A 356 -3.59 5.38 -2.05
CA ALA A 356 -2.56 6.36 -1.74
C ALA A 356 -2.69 6.94 -0.32
N ARG A 357 -3.91 6.99 0.22
CA ARG A 357 -4.19 7.49 1.58
C ARG A 357 -3.56 6.65 2.71
N VAL A 358 -3.20 5.39 2.45
CA VAL A 358 -2.53 4.55 3.46
C VAL A 358 -1.07 4.95 3.59
N ARG A 359 -0.64 5.24 4.82
CA ARG A 359 0.78 5.55 5.10
C ARG A 359 1.60 4.29 4.92
N THR A 360 2.63 4.34 4.08
CA THR A 360 3.49 3.18 3.80
C THR A 360 4.92 3.47 4.25
N VAL A 361 5.52 2.55 5.00
CA VAL A 361 6.92 2.61 5.41
C VAL A 361 7.62 1.37 4.88
N CYS A 362 8.62 1.54 4.03
CA CYS A 362 9.42 0.47 3.47
C CYS A 362 10.81 0.46 4.10
N VAL A 363 11.16 -0.65 4.75
CA VAL A 363 12.46 -0.87 5.39
C VAL A 363 13.14 -2.04 4.71
N ASP A 364 14.31 -1.78 4.12
CA ASP A 364 15.13 -2.80 3.46
C ASP A 364 16.61 -2.44 3.57
N MET A 365 17.50 -3.43 3.46
CA MET A 365 18.94 -3.19 3.43
C MET A 365 19.38 -2.59 2.08
N SER A 366 18.58 -2.76 1.02
CA SER A 366 18.83 -2.25 -0.32
C SER A 366 17.94 -1.06 -0.67
N GLU A 367 18.53 -0.01 -1.23
CA GLU A 367 17.82 1.13 -1.83
C GLU A 367 16.87 0.73 -2.96
N SER A 368 17.15 -0.40 -3.63
CA SER A 368 16.43 -0.82 -4.82
C SER A 368 14.94 -1.10 -4.55
N LEU A 369 14.57 -1.58 -3.36
CA LEU A 369 13.17 -1.87 -3.04
C LEU A 369 12.35 -0.59 -2.83
N PRO A 370 12.74 0.35 -1.94
CA PRO A 370 12.06 1.63 -1.83
C PRO A 370 11.93 2.38 -3.15
N ILE A 371 12.98 2.36 -4.00
CA ILE A 371 12.95 3.00 -5.33
C ILE A 371 11.89 2.32 -6.21
N LYS A 372 11.87 0.99 -6.26
CA LYS A 372 10.86 0.24 -7.04
C LYS A 372 9.43 0.52 -6.57
N LEU A 373 9.20 0.65 -5.26
CA LEU A 373 7.89 0.99 -4.72
C LEU A 373 7.45 2.40 -5.13
N SER A 374 8.35 3.38 -5.00
CA SER A 374 8.10 4.76 -5.43
C SER A 374 7.74 4.83 -6.91
N ASN A 375 8.49 4.12 -7.77
CA ASN A 375 8.28 4.06 -9.21
C ASN A 375 6.96 3.38 -9.63
N ARG A 376 6.33 2.62 -8.74
CA ARG A 376 5.04 1.94 -8.98
C ARG A 376 3.86 2.71 -8.38
N GLY A 377 3.94 4.03 -8.34
CA GLY A 377 2.85 4.89 -7.88
C GLY A 377 2.73 5.03 -6.35
N SER A 378 3.55 4.34 -5.56
CA SER A 378 3.61 4.53 -4.10
C SER A 378 4.58 5.65 -3.70
N MET A 379 4.51 6.80 -4.38
CA MET A 379 5.40 7.95 -4.15
C MET A 379 5.34 8.50 -2.72
N GLN A 380 4.27 8.20 -1.99
CA GLN A 380 4.04 8.57 -0.60
C GLN A 380 4.73 7.64 0.41
N ALA A 381 5.35 6.54 -0.03
CA ALA A 381 6.05 5.62 0.85
C ALA A 381 7.33 6.26 1.42
N ILE A 382 7.54 6.12 2.73
CA ILE A 382 8.79 6.46 3.39
C ILE A 382 9.75 5.29 3.17
N GLY A 383 10.86 5.52 2.49
CA GLY A 383 11.90 4.51 2.29
C GLY A 383 13.03 4.67 3.30
N LEU A 384 13.26 3.65 4.13
CA LEU A 384 14.36 3.63 5.09
C LEU A 384 15.32 2.48 4.76
N VAL A 385 16.56 2.84 4.45
CA VAL A 385 17.60 1.89 4.06
C VAL A 385 18.42 1.54 5.30
N THR A 386 18.12 0.40 5.91
CA THR A 386 18.72 -0.03 7.18
C THR A 386 18.48 -1.52 7.44
N ASP A 387 19.24 -2.09 8.38
CA ASP A 387 18.91 -3.39 8.97
C ASP A 387 17.51 -3.37 9.61
N VAL A 388 16.69 -4.36 9.25
CA VAL A 388 15.29 -4.45 9.69
C VAL A 388 15.16 -4.84 11.17
N GLY A 389 16.12 -5.60 11.70
CA GLY A 389 16.19 -5.94 13.13
C GLY A 389 16.44 -4.70 13.97
N TYR A 390 17.45 -3.91 13.60
CA TYR A 390 17.75 -2.62 14.22
C TYR A 390 16.55 -1.67 14.15
N PHE A 391 15.88 -1.58 13.01
CA PHE A 391 14.67 -0.77 12.85
C PHE A 391 13.59 -1.18 13.85
N LEU A 392 13.27 -2.47 13.94
CA LEU A 392 12.22 -2.98 14.82
C LEU A 392 12.57 -2.80 16.31
N GLU A 393 13.82 -3.02 16.70
CA GLU A 393 14.30 -2.79 18.06
C GLU A 393 14.12 -1.33 18.48
N ARG A 394 14.59 -0.41 17.64
CA ARG A 394 14.44 1.04 17.87
C ARG A 394 12.97 1.45 17.88
N LEU A 395 12.16 0.98 16.93
CA LEU A 395 10.74 1.29 16.86
C LEU A 395 10.00 0.83 18.13
N ALA A 396 10.26 -0.40 18.59
CA ALA A 396 9.69 -0.91 19.83
C ALA A 396 10.09 -0.08 21.05
N ALA A 397 11.34 0.41 21.10
CA ALA A 397 11.81 1.29 22.16
C ALA A 397 11.11 2.67 22.14
N GLU A 398 10.96 3.29 20.96
CA GLU A 398 10.25 4.56 20.80
C GLU A 398 8.76 4.44 21.22
N LEU A 399 8.10 3.34 20.83
CA LEU A 399 6.69 3.11 21.20
C LEU A 399 6.52 2.85 22.70
N LYS A 400 7.44 2.10 23.33
CA LYS A 400 7.44 1.90 24.79
C LYS A 400 7.65 3.22 25.55
N ALA A 401 8.50 4.10 25.04
CA ALA A 401 8.73 5.42 25.65
C ALA A 401 7.54 6.39 25.47
N ALA A 402 6.73 6.20 24.43
CA ALA A 402 5.55 7.00 24.16
C ALA A 402 4.29 6.58 24.94
N GLU A 403 4.26 5.37 25.50
CA GLU A 403 3.18 4.96 26.39
C GLU A 403 3.34 5.67 27.75
N PRO A 404 2.31 6.37 28.27
CA PRO A 404 2.39 6.92 29.61
C PRO A 404 2.62 5.76 30.58
N MET A 405 3.60 5.92 31.49
CA MET A 405 3.82 4.98 32.60
C MET A 405 2.46 4.66 33.23
N ARG A 406 1.99 3.43 33.06
CA ARG A 406 0.81 2.96 33.78
C ARG A 406 1.16 3.05 35.28
N PRO A 407 0.34 3.72 36.10
CA PRO A 407 0.61 3.87 37.53
C PRO A 407 0.68 2.54 38.26
#